data_AF-A0AB36P728-F1
#
_entry.id   AF-A0AB36P728-F1
#
_cell.length_a   1.000
_cell.length_b   1.000
_cell.length_c   1.000
_cell.angle_alpha   90.00
_cell.angle_beta   90.00
_cell.angle_gamma   90.00
#
_symmetry.space_group_name_H-M   'P 1'
#
loop_
_entity.id
_entity.type
_entity.pdbx_description
1 polymer ?
#
loop_
_entity_poly.entity_id
_entity_poly.type
_entity_poly.pdbx_seq_one_letter_code
_entity_poly.pdbx_strand_id
1 'polypeptide(L)'
;MKKFLYTILLALLMAPNFTQAQEAAGAVGPISSFPVVYKYDEQVTWYFDMSGSTFTENEDLYMWMWSPSEPDAGNWENSSDFAKLHYEGNKVWSFTLTPTVYFSRTVAQITASDGFWFRLKNKNGSKQSEVANVTYTDFSSFYTANELIRSYPTKPTIDKPVSILFNSNLKDGFAGVPSVHFHSGLNDWAVKQEYQAWLPEVSEKTKLKDLGNGFYRMDLIPQEYYNPEPGFVMENITFLFVAKDWTTNSGDQIIYAGAYEPPPPPVFGFFPLQISQKDFLGMYRKNNEPGVNKLMYTITAGSKIITGEFSGGTAEIKGFVNLVSELQGIPNLSEIHVLVKDNKDKTISDTTIPLKTLDK
;
A
#
# COMPACT_ATOMS: atom_id res chain seq x y z
N MET A 1 -10.61 -57.26 -55.21
CA MET A 1 -11.23 -56.15 -54.46
C MET A 1 -11.17 -56.33 -52.94
N LYS A 2 -11.69 -57.42 -52.36
CA LYS A 2 -11.66 -57.63 -50.89
C LYS A 2 -10.25 -57.55 -50.26
N LYS A 3 -9.23 -58.16 -50.90
CA LYS A 3 -7.84 -58.14 -50.40
C LYS A 3 -7.20 -56.74 -50.37
N PHE A 4 -7.50 -55.88 -51.35
CA PHE A 4 -7.05 -54.49 -51.38
C PHE A 4 -7.69 -53.64 -50.29
N LEU A 5 -8.98 -53.90 -49.98
CA LEU A 5 -9.70 -53.21 -48.92
C LEU A 5 -9.07 -53.50 -47.54
N TYR A 6 -8.68 -54.76 -47.28
CA TYR A 6 -8.02 -55.15 -46.03
C TYR A 6 -6.62 -54.56 -45.89
N THR A 7 -5.87 -54.39 -46.99
CA THR A 7 -4.55 -53.74 -46.95
C THR A 7 -4.65 -52.25 -46.64
N ILE A 8 -5.66 -51.56 -47.16
CA ILE A 8 -5.92 -50.13 -46.86
C ILE A 8 -6.37 -49.97 -45.40
N LEU A 9 -7.26 -50.84 -44.91
CA LEU A 9 -7.71 -50.80 -43.51
C LEU A 9 -6.55 -51.03 -42.53
N LEU A 10 -5.64 -51.96 -42.86
CA LEU A 10 -4.46 -52.25 -42.04
C LEU A 10 -3.43 -51.11 -42.10
N ALA A 11 -3.27 -50.45 -43.25
CA ALA A 11 -2.41 -49.28 -43.39
C ALA A 11 -2.95 -48.05 -42.62
N LEU A 12 -4.28 -47.88 -42.54
CA LEU A 12 -4.93 -46.85 -41.74
C LEU A 12 -4.86 -47.14 -40.23
N LEU A 13 -4.87 -48.42 -39.82
CA LEU A 13 -4.65 -48.85 -38.43
C LEU A 13 -3.19 -48.75 -37.97
N MET A 14 -2.23 -48.75 -38.92
CA MET A 14 -0.80 -48.55 -38.68
C MET A 14 -0.33 -47.12 -38.94
N ALA A 15 -1.23 -46.22 -39.34
CA ALA A 15 -0.93 -44.80 -39.32
C ALA A 15 -0.68 -44.43 -37.85
N PRO A 16 0.51 -43.89 -37.50
CA PRO A 16 0.77 -43.48 -36.14
C PRO A 16 -0.33 -42.50 -35.75
N ASN A 17 -1.08 -42.81 -34.68
CA ASN A 17 -1.87 -41.80 -34.01
C ASN A 17 -0.87 -40.73 -33.58
N PHE A 18 -0.79 -39.62 -34.33
CA PHE A 18 -0.06 -38.45 -33.92
C PHE A 18 -0.82 -37.85 -32.73
N THR A 19 -0.68 -38.46 -31.54
CA THR A 19 -0.94 -37.78 -30.29
C THR A 19 0.08 -36.66 -30.21
N GLN A 20 -0.28 -35.46 -30.68
CA GLN A 20 0.49 -34.28 -30.38
C GLN A 20 0.39 -34.07 -28.87
N ALA A 21 1.45 -34.41 -28.16
CA ALA A 21 1.58 -34.05 -26.77
C ALA A 21 1.50 -32.53 -26.66
N GLN A 22 0.71 -32.03 -25.71
CA GLN A 22 0.62 -30.60 -25.44
C GLN A 22 2.00 -30.08 -25.02
N GLU A 23 2.47 -29.01 -25.67
CA GLU A 23 3.69 -28.31 -25.29
C GLU A 23 3.46 -27.59 -23.95
N ALA A 24 4.27 -27.92 -22.95
CA ALA A 24 4.27 -27.18 -21.69
C ALA A 24 5.05 -25.87 -21.87
N ALA A 25 4.39 -24.74 -21.60
CA ALA A 25 4.97 -23.42 -21.70
C ALA A 25 5.66 -22.94 -20.41
N GLY A 26 5.50 -23.68 -19.31
CA GLY A 26 6.00 -23.30 -17.98
C GLY A 26 4.93 -22.68 -17.08
N ALA A 27 5.34 -22.29 -15.87
CA ALA A 27 4.45 -21.70 -14.88
C ALA A 27 3.97 -20.29 -15.27
N VAL A 28 2.78 -19.94 -14.78
CA VAL A 28 2.36 -18.53 -14.70
C VAL A 28 3.14 -17.88 -13.57
N GLY A 29 3.79 -16.76 -13.84
CA GLY A 29 4.55 -15.98 -12.86
C GLY A 29 3.62 -15.22 -11.90
N PRO A 30 4.11 -14.14 -11.27
CA PRO A 30 3.29 -13.30 -10.42
C PRO A 30 2.00 -12.84 -11.08
N ILE A 31 0.89 -12.99 -10.36
CA ILE A 31 -0.44 -12.53 -10.77
C ILE A 31 -0.77 -11.31 -9.93
N SER A 32 -1.28 -10.26 -10.58
CA SER A 32 -1.76 -9.06 -9.90
C SER A 32 -3.11 -8.62 -10.44
N SER A 33 -3.78 -7.70 -9.77
CA SER A 33 -5.05 -7.15 -10.22
C SER A 33 -5.17 -5.65 -10.01
N PHE A 34 -5.96 -5.02 -10.85
CA PHE A 34 -6.46 -3.66 -10.63
C PHE A 34 -7.99 -3.66 -10.71
N PRO A 35 -8.70 -3.26 -9.65
CA PRO A 35 -8.19 -2.93 -8.30
C PRO A 35 -7.56 -4.14 -7.57
N VAL A 36 -6.80 -3.90 -6.49
CA VAL A 36 -6.16 -4.97 -5.70
C VAL A 36 -7.19 -5.72 -4.86
N VAL A 37 -8.13 -5.00 -4.24
CA VAL A 37 -9.27 -5.62 -3.54
C VAL A 37 -10.56 -5.22 -4.21
N TYR A 38 -11.46 -6.19 -4.43
CA TYR A 38 -12.73 -5.98 -5.11
C TYR A 38 -13.79 -6.97 -4.65
N LYS A 39 -15.05 -6.56 -4.77
CA LYS A 39 -16.17 -7.48 -4.66
C LYS A 39 -16.33 -8.22 -5.99
N TYR A 40 -16.78 -9.48 -5.96
CA TYR A 40 -16.85 -10.31 -7.17
C TYR A 40 -17.93 -9.90 -8.17
N ASP A 41 -18.80 -8.96 -7.81
CA ASP A 41 -19.74 -8.28 -8.70
C ASP A 41 -19.20 -6.97 -9.30
N GLU A 42 -17.91 -6.68 -9.10
CA GLU A 42 -17.22 -5.52 -9.65
C GLU A 42 -16.27 -5.95 -10.78
N GLN A 43 -16.04 -5.02 -11.72
CA GLN A 43 -15.03 -5.22 -12.75
C GLN A 43 -13.63 -5.21 -12.15
N VAL A 44 -12.79 -6.12 -12.62
CA VAL A 44 -11.38 -6.25 -12.28
C VAL A 44 -10.58 -6.60 -13.53
N THR A 45 -9.36 -6.07 -13.62
CA THR A 45 -8.36 -6.54 -14.59
C THR A 45 -7.33 -7.39 -13.86
N TRP A 46 -7.13 -8.62 -14.31
CA TRP A 46 -6.04 -9.49 -13.85
C TRP A 46 -4.87 -9.38 -14.81
N TYR A 47 -3.65 -9.38 -14.28
CA TYR A 47 -2.40 -9.34 -15.03
C TYR A 47 -1.59 -10.60 -14.73
N PHE A 48 -1.06 -11.20 -15.78
CA PHE A 48 -0.32 -12.46 -15.74
C PHE A 48 1.09 -12.22 -16.29
N ASP A 49 2.09 -12.35 -15.42
CA ASP A 49 3.50 -12.34 -15.83
C ASP A 49 3.87 -13.70 -16.44
N MET A 50 4.19 -13.69 -17.73
CA MET A 50 4.59 -14.87 -18.48
C MET A 50 6.06 -14.79 -18.93
N SER A 51 6.86 -13.93 -18.30
CA SER A 51 8.29 -13.74 -18.60
C SER A 51 9.11 -15.02 -18.46
N GLY A 52 8.78 -15.85 -17.47
CA GLY A 52 9.39 -17.17 -17.24
C GLY A 52 8.90 -18.28 -18.17
N SER A 53 7.93 -18.00 -19.06
CA SER A 53 7.33 -19.00 -19.95
C SER A 53 7.98 -19.02 -21.34
N THR A 54 7.73 -20.10 -22.08
CA THR A 54 8.16 -20.26 -23.48
C THR A 54 7.18 -19.63 -24.48
N PHE A 55 6.10 -18.98 -24.05
CA PHE A 55 5.24 -18.20 -24.94
C PHE A 55 6.04 -17.04 -25.55
N THR A 56 5.78 -16.77 -26.83
CA THR A 56 6.44 -15.69 -27.55
C THR A 56 5.79 -14.35 -27.22
N GLU A 57 6.53 -13.25 -27.37
CA GLU A 57 5.93 -11.92 -27.25
C GLU A 57 4.87 -11.70 -28.34
N ASN A 58 3.77 -11.02 -27.99
CA ASN A 58 2.60 -10.82 -28.85
C ASN A 58 1.88 -12.12 -29.29
N GLU A 59 2.18 -13.27 -28.69
CA GLU A 59 1.40 -14.48 -28.93
C GLU A 59 -0.04 -14.29 -28.43
N ASP A 60 -1.01 -14.74 -29.22
CA ASP A 60 -2.41 -14.75 -28.83
C ASP A 60 -2.64 -15.82 -27.76
N LEU A 61 -2.84 -15.37 -26.52
CA LEU A 61 -3.15 -16.21 -25.38
C LEU A 61 -4.63 -16.15 -25.02
N TYR A 62 -5.13 -17.27 -24.50
CA TYR A 62 -6.51 -17.47 -24.11
C TYR A 62 -6.60 -18.05 -22.71
N MET A 63 -7.58 -17.58 -21.96
CA MET A 63 -7.86 -17.94 -20.57
C MET A 63 -8.80 -19.15 -20.55
N TRP A 64 -8.29 -20.32 -20.16
CA TRP A 64 -9.15 -21.47 -19.89
C TRP A 64 -9.28 -21.68 -18.39
N MET A 65 -10.50 -21.46 -17.87
CA MET A 65 -10.81 -21.58 -16.44
C MET A 65 -11.86 -22.66 -16.22
N TRP A 66 -11.75 -23.42 -15.13
CA TRP A 66 -12.72 -24.45 -14.76
C TRP A 66 -13.35 -24.23 -13.39
N SER A 67 -12.90 -23.21 -12.64
CA SER A 67 -13.47 -22.82 -11.37
C SER A 67 -13.55 -21.29 -11.31
N PRO A 68 -14.64 -20.68 -10.80
CA PRO A 68 -15.87 -21.27 -10.23
C PRO A 68 -16.85 -21.97 -11.21
N SER A 69 -16.63 -21.83 -12.51
CA SER A 69 -17.30 -22.57 -13.59
C SER A 69 -16.37 -22.59 -14.82
N GLU A 70 -16.81 -23.20 -15.93
CA GLU A 70 -16.10 -23.18 -17.21
C GLU A 70 -16.86 -22.34 -18.24
N PRO A 71 -16.59 -21.03 -18.37
CA PRO A 71 -17.34 -20.14 -19.26
C PRO A 71 -17.11 -20.40 -20.76
N ASP A 72 -15.93 -20.90 -21.12
CA ASP A 72 -15.56 -21.25 -22.51
C ASP A 72 -15.63 -22.77 -22.76
N ALA A 73 -16.62 -23.43 -22.14
CA ALA A 73 -16.72 -24.89 -22.16
C ALA A 73 -16.81 -25.47 -23.59
N GLY A 74 -16.04 -26.51 -23.85
CA GLY A 74 -15.99 -27.20 -25.14
C GLY A 74 -15.10 -26.54 -26.20
N ASN A 75 -14.39 -25.45 -25.87
CA ASN A 75 -13.51 -24.71 -26.79
C ASN A 75 -12.01 -24.95 -26.52
N TRP A 76 -11.64 -26.15 -26.06
CA TRP A 76 -10.24 -26.49 -25.79
C TRP A 76 -9.37 -26.43 -27.05
N GLU A 77 -9.78 -27.09 -28.13
CA GLU A 77 -9.02 -27.15 -29.39
C GLU A 77 -9.21 -25.89 -30.26
N ASN A 78 -10.09 -24.97 -29.87
CA ASN A 78 -10.35 -23.72 -30.57
C ASN A 78 -11.01 -22.69 -29.66
N SER A 79 -10.20 -21.98 -28.86
CA SER A 79 -10.70 -20.97 -27.92
C SER A 79 -11.48 -19.87 -28.62
N SER A 80 -12.55 -19.43 -27.97
CA SER A 80 -13.34 -18.30 -28.44
C SER A 80 -12.62 -16.98 -28.17
N ASP A 81 -12.94 -15.94 -28.95
CA ASP A 81 -12.38 -14.59 -28.73
C ASP A 81 -12.82 -14.00 -27.38
N PHE A 82 -13.89 -14.53 -26.77
CA PHE A 82 -14.33 -14.20 -25.42
C PHE A 82 -13.27 -14.51 -24.34
N ALA A 83 -12.46 -15.55 -24.54
CA ALA A 83 -11.40 -15.94 -23.62
C ALA A 83 -10.04 -15.27 -23.93
N LYS A 84 -9.95 -14.44 -24.97
CA LYS A 84 -8.68 -13.87 -25.43
C LYS A 84 -8.13 -12.84 -24.43
N LEU A 85 -6.85 -12.96 -24.09
CA LEU A 85 -6.14 -11.98 -23.26
C LEU A 85 -5.64 -10.80 -24.10
N HIS A 86 -5.48 -9.65 -23.46
CA HIS A 86 -4.80 -8.49 -24.01
C HIS A 86 -3.30 -8.57 -23.72
N TYR A 87 -2.44 -8.18 -24.67
CA TYR A 87 -0.99 -8.15 -24.47
C TYR A 87 -0.56 -6.75 -24.02
N GLU A 88 0.08 -6.66 -22.86
CA GLU A 88 0.50 -5.40 -22.22
C GLU A 88 1.96 -5.03 -22.54
N GLY A 89 2.70 -5.90 -23.24
CA GLY A 89 4.15 -5.77 -23.41
C GLY A 89 4.94 -6.52 -22.34
N ASN A 90 6.26 -6.68 -22.57
CA ASN A 90 7.19 -7.32 -21.63
C ASN A 90 6.74 -8.71 -21.13
N LYS A 91 6.10 -9.51 -22.01
CA LYS A 91 5.50 -10.81 -21.66
C LYS A 91 4.46 -10.74 -20.53
N VAL A 92 3.73 -9.63 -20.42
CA VAL A 92 2.56 -9.51 -19.54
C VAL A 92 1.29 -9.53 -20.39
N TRP A 93 0.30 -10.31 -19.95
CA TRP A 93 -1.03 -10.33 -20.52
C TRP A 93 -2.06 -9.95 -19.46
N SER A 94 -3.17 -9.36 -19.89
CA SER A 94 -4.27 -8.97 -19.00
C SER A 94 -5.62 -9.54 -19.45
N PHE A 95 -6.53 -9.63 -18.49
CA PHE A 95 -7.91 -10.03 -18.73
C PHE A 95 -8.86 -9.26 -17.82
N THR A 96 -9.73 -8.45 -18.42
CA THR A 96 -10.74 -7.65 -17.70
C THR A 96 -12.07 -8.38 -17.67
N LEU A 97 -12.61 -8.60 -16.48
CA LEU A 97 -13.89 -9.27 -16.28
C LEU A 97 -14.66 -8.71 -15.08
N THR A 98 -15.96 -9.01 -15.02
CA THR A 98 -16.72 -8.99 -13.77
C THR A 98 -16.98 -10.44 -13.38
N PRO A 99 -16.44 -10.97 -12.26
CA PRO A 99 -16.50 -12.40 -11.95
C PRO A 99 -17.91 -13.00 -11.95
N THR A 100 -18.91 -12.34 -11.36
CA THR A 100 -20.30 -12.83 -11.38
C THR A 100 -20.87 -12.99 -12.78
N VAL A 101 -20.51 -12.06 -13.70
CA VAL A 101 -20.92 -12.09 -15.10
C VAL A 101 -20.16 -13.18 -15.86
N TYR A 102 -18.84 -13.20 -15.75
CA TYR A 102 -17.98 -14.14 -16.47
C TYR A 102 -18.30 -15.59 -16.13
N PHE A 103 -18.46 -15.91 -14.84
CA PHE A 103 -18.76 -17.27 -14.39
C PHE A 103 -20.26 -17.60 -14.38
N SER A 104 -21.14 -16.62 -14.59
CA SER A 104 -22.59 -16.77 -14.38
C SER A 104 -22.91 -17.39 -13.00
N ARG A 105 -22.30 -16.81 -11.97
CA ARG A 105 -22.39 -17.24 -10.56
C ARG A 105 -22.69 -16.06 -9.65
N THR A 106 -23.37 -16.31 -8.54
CA THR A 106 -23.53 -15.30 -7.49
C THR A 106 -22.24 -15.10 -6.72
N VAL A 107 -22.10 -13.96 -6.03
CA VAL A 107 -20.94 -13.70 -5.14
C VAL A 107 -20.76 -14.86 -4.14
N ALA A 108 -21.85 -15.35 -3.54
CA ALA A 108 -21.78 -16.46 -2.58
C ALA A 108 -21.27 -17.77 -3.21
N GLN A 109 -21.65 -18.07 -4.45
CA GLN A 109 -21.15 -19.25 -5.17
C GLN A 109 -19.68 -19.13 -5.52
N ILE A 110 -19.22 -17.93 -5.88
CA ILE A 110 -17.80 -17.67 -6.15
C ILE A 110 -16.99 -17.84 -4.87
N THR A 111 -17.41 -17.20 -3.77
CA THR A 111 -16.71 -17.29 -2.48
C THR A 111 -16.66 -18.71 -1.93
N ALA A 112 -17.65 -19.54 -2.24
CA ALA A 112 -17.70 -20.95 -1.81
C ALA A 112 -16.90 -21.91 -2.72
N SER A 113 -16.32 -21.42 -3.82
CA SER A 113 -15.53 -22.26 -4.73
C SER A 113 -14.07 -22.36 -4.29
N ASP A 114 -13.32 -23.29 -4.89
CA ASP A 114 -11.91 -23.56 -4.54
C ASP A 114 -10.94 -22.47 -5.04
N GLY A 115 -11.42 -21.33 -5.54
CA GLY A 115 -10.60 -20.30 -6.18
C GLY A 115 -10.86 -20.18 -7.68
N PHE A 116 -10.16 -19.24 -8.30
CA PHE A 116 -10.16 -19.02 -9.75
C PHE A 116 -9.06 -19.85 -10.42
N TRP A 117 -9.34 -21.13 -10.71
CA TRP A 117 -8.36 -22.05 -11.29
C TRP A 117 -8.36 -22.00 -12.82
N PHE A 118 -7.16 -21.92 -13.40
CA PHE A 118 -7.01 -21.70 -14.84
C PHE A 118 -5.68 -22.23 -15.44
N ARG A 119 -5.63 -22.19 -16.77
CA ARG A 119 -4.42 -22.22 -17.60
C ARG A 119 -4.49 -21.11 -18.65
N LEU A 120 -3.33 -20.60 -19.03
CA LEU A 120 -3.18 -19.81 -20.26
C LEU A 120 -2.74 -20.71 -21.39
N LYS A 121 -3.34 -20.58 -22.56
CA LYS A 121 -3.00 -21.42 -23.71
C LYS A 121 -3.06 -20.65 -25.02
N ASN A 122 -2.41 -21.18 -26.05
CA ASN A 122 -2.63 -20.70 -27.40
C ASN A 122 -4.03 -21.13 -27.91
N LYS A 123 -4.46 -20.54 -29.04
CA LYS A 123 -5.82 -20.70 -29.57
C LYS A 123 -6.28 -22.16 -29.66
N ASN A 124 -5.42 -23.06 -30.13
CA ASN A 124 -5.76 -24.46 -30.35
C ASN A 124 -5.43 -25.40 -29.17
N GLY A 125 -4.94 -24.86 -28.04
CA GLY A 125 -4.59 -25.65 -26.86
C GLY A 125 -3.41 -26.62 -27.06
N SER A 126 -2.65 -26.49 -28.15
CA SER A 126 -1.44 -27.27 -28.39
C SER A 126 -0.29 -26.86 -27.45
N LYS A 127 -0.33 -25.64 -26.91
CA LYS A 127 0.65 -25.10 -25.95
C LYS A 127 -0.06 -24.43 -24.79
N GLN A 128 0.37 -24.74 -23.56
CA GLN A 128 -0.31 -24.29 -22.33
C GLN A 128 0.66 -24.01 -21.18
N SER A 129 0.29 -23.08 -20.31
CA SER A 129 0.93 -22.91 -19.00
C SER A 129 0.66 -24.10 -18.09
N GLU A 130 1.41 -24.19 -16.99
CA GLU A 130 1.00 -24.98 -15.82
C GLU A 130 -0.33 -24.47 -15.23
N VAL A 131 -0.92 -25.24 -14.33
CA VAL A 131 -2.12 -24.84 -13.58
C VAL A 131 -1.77 -23.66 -12.67
N ALA A 132 -2.61 -22.62 -12.71
CA ALA A 132 -2.49 -21.45 -11.87
C ALA A 132 -3.83 -21.11 -11.20
N ASN A 133 -3.78 -20.23 -10.21
CA ASN A 133 -4.93 -19.77 -9.47
C ASN A 133 -4.83 -18.26 -9.24
N VAL A 134 -5.90 -17.51 -9.54
CA VAL A 134 -6.01 -16.14 -9.04
C VAL A 134 -6.52 -16.23 -7.60
N THR A 135 -5.64 -15.93 -6.65
CA THR A 135 -5.97 -16.02 -5.23
C THR A 135 -6.98 -14.95 -4.84
N TYR A 136 -7.91 -15.31 -3.97
CA TYR A 136 -8.80 -14.34 -3.34
C TYR A 136 -7.99 -13.39 -2.45
N THR A 137 -8.11 -12.09 -2.69
CA THR A 137 -7.62 -11.08 -1.74
C THR A 137 -8.72 -10.78 -0.74
N ASP A 138 -8.71 -11.49 0.40
CA ASP A 138 -9.68 -11.25 1.46
C ASP A 138 -9.38 -9.93 2.18
N PHE A 139 -10.39 -9.05 2.20
CA PHE A 139 -10.37 -7.80 2.92
C PHE A 139 -11.55 -7.67 3.90
N SER A 140 -12.31 -8.74 4.09
CA SER A 140 -13.50 -8.76 4.95
C SER A 140 -13.19 -8.44 6.41
N SER A 141 -11.99 -8.80 6.88
CA SER A 141 -11.53 -8.46 8.23
C SER A 141 -11.44 -6.95 8.48
N PHE A 142 -11.32 -6.11 7.44
CA PHE A 142 -11.31 -4.66 7.61
C PHE A 142 -12.63 -4.13 8.19
N TYR A 143 -13.76 -4.76 7.85
CA TYR A 143 -15.09 -4.33 8.33
C TYR A 143 -15.27 -4.45 9.84
N THR A 144 -14.45 -5.27 10.51
CA THR A 144 -14.55 -5.54 11.95
C THR A 144 -13.29 -5.21 12.73
N ALA A 145 -12.19 -4.86 12.05
CA ALA A 145 -10.88 -4.61 12.68
C ALA A 145 -10.82 -3.33 13.53
N ASN A 146 -11.84 -2.47 13.51
CA ASN A 146 -11.82 -1.15 14.14
C ASN A 146 -10.60 -0.31 13.73
N GLU A 147 -10.21 -0.45 12.47
CA GLU A 147 -9.08 0.24 11.86
C GLU A 147 -9.60 1.36 10.95
N LEU A 148 -8.98 2.54 11.04
CA LEU A 148 -9.39 3.68 10.23
C LEU A 148 -9.08 3.44 8.75
N ILE A 149 -7.90 2.88 8.46
CA ILE A 149 -7.32 2.79 7.12
C ILE A 149 -6.49 1.53 7.00
N ARG A 150 -6.58 0.85 5.86
CA ARG A 150 -5.71 -0.27 5.50
C ARG A 150 -5.38 -0.25 4.02
N SER A 151 -4.13 -0.46 3.65
CA SER A 151 -3.70 -0.59 2.25
C SER A 151 -3.40 -2.03 1.85
N TYR A 152 -3.63 -2.32 0.57
CA TYR A 152 -3.33 -3.57 -0.11
C TYR A 152 -2.54 -3.26 -1.39
N PRO A 153 -1.25 -3.62 -1.47
CA PRO A 153 -0.42 -4.13 -0.37
C PRO A 153 -0.18 -3.05 0.71
N THR A 154 0.24 -3.48 1.90
CA THR A 154 0.57 -2.57 3.02
C THR A 154 1.79 -1.68 2.73
N LYS A 155 2.64 -2.15 1.81
CA LYS A 155 3.90 -1.54 1.38
C LYS A 155 3.89 -1.39 -0.16
N PRO A 156 3.18 -0.41 -0.73
CA PRO A 156 3.06 -0.24 -2.17
C PRO A 156 4.39 0.19 -2.81
N THR A 157 4.54 -0.11 -4.10
CA THR A 157 5.60 0.47 -4.95
C THR A 157 4.96 1.43 -5.95
N ILE A 158 5.77 2.29 -6.55
CA ILE A 158 5.27 3.37 -7.42
C ILE A 158 4.56 2.83 -8.66
N ASP A 159 5.00 1.68 -9.17
CA ASP A 159 4.61 1.07 -10.45
C ASP A 159 3.55 -0.02 -10.33
N LYS A 160 3.03 -0.28 -9.11
CA LYS A 160 2.07 -1.35 -8.85
C LYS A 160 0.73 -0.81 -8.35
N PRO A 161 -0.38 -1.52 -8.65
CA PRO A 161 -1.68 -1.27 -8.05
C PRO A 161 -1.64 -1.21 -6.52
N VAL A 162 -2.40 -0.27 -5.96
CA VAL A 162 -2.74 -0.23 -4.54
C VAL A 162 -4.22 0.06 -4.36
N SER A 163 -4.84 -0.64 -3.42
CA SER A 163 -6.16 -0.30 -2.90
C SER A 163 -6.03 0.16 -1.45
N ILE A 164 -6.59 1.31 -1.12
CA ILE A 164 -6.58 1.91 0.22
C ILE A 164 -8.03 1.93 0.73
N LEU A 165 -8.29 1.21 1.80
CA LEU A 165 -9.59 1.15 2.46
C LEU A 165 -9.70 2.25 3.52
N PHE A 166 -10.92 2.77 3.70
CA PHE A 166 -11.25 3.77 4.70
C PHE A 166 -12.53 3.39 5.43
N ASN A 167 -12.49 3.40 6.76
CA ASN A 167 -13.64 3.22 7.62
C ASN A 167 -14.08 4.57 8.20
N SER A 168 -15.06 5.19 7.55
CA SER A 168 -15.53 6.50 7.95
C SER A 168 -16.32 6.49 9.26
N ASN A 169 -16.76 5.33 9.74
CA ASN A 169 -17.49 5.21 11.00
C ASN A 169 -16.63 5.56 12.23
N LEU A 170 -15.30 5.60 12.07
CA LEU A 170 -14.35 5.97 13.12
C LEU A 170 -13.99 7.47 13.12
N LYS A 171 -14.65 8.27 12.28
CA LYS A 171 -14.45 9.72 12.21
C LYS A 171 -15.77 10.48 12.13
N ASP A 172 -15.90 11.46 13.00
CA ASP A 172 -17.06 12.34 13.03
C ASP A 172 -17.18 13.18 11.75
N GLY A 173 -18.43 13.45 11.36
CA GLY A 173 -18.75 14.28 10.20
C GLY A 173 -18.82 13.55 8.86
N PHE A 174 -18.44 12.26 8.78
CA PHE A 174 -18.57 11.48 7.54
C PHE A 174 -19.92 10.78 7.36
N ALA A 175 -20.76 10.73 8.40
CA ALA A 175 -22.07 10.09 8.31
C ALA A 175 -22.99 10.84 7.32
N GLY A 176 -23.49 10.13 6.31
CA GLY A 176 -24.44 10.67 5.33
C GLY A 176 -23.83 11.64 4.30
N VAL A 177 -22.50 11.72 4.20
CA VAL A 177 -21.85 12.58 3.22
C VAL A 177 -22.09 12.08 1.78
N PRO A 178 -22.26 12.96 0.79
CA PRO A 178 -22.56 12.54 -0.58
C PRO A 178 -21.41 11.79 -1.27
N SER A 179 -20.18 12.11 -0.92
CA SER A 179 -18.97 11.48 -1.45
C SER A 179 -17.78 11.73 -0.53
N VAL A 180 -16.80 10.84 -0.61
CA VAL A 180 -15.50 10.94 0.04
C VAL A 180 -14.43 11.00 -1.04
N HIS A 181 -13.42 11.82 -0.83
CA HIS A 181 -12.36 12.11 -1.78
C HIS A 181 -10.97 11.93 -1.16
N PHE A 182 -10.01 11.55 -1.98
CA PHE A 182 -8.61 11.32 -1.64
C PHE A 182 -7.80 12.57 -1.95
N HIS A 183 -7.40 13.31 -0.92
CA HIS A 183 -6.46 14.42 -1.03
C HIS A 183 -5.07 13.91 -0.62
N SER A 184 -4.12 13.90 -1.53
CA SER A 184 -2.86 13.17 -1.30
C SER A 184 -1.66 13.75 -2.03
N GLY A 185 -0.47 13.28 -1.66
CA GLY A 185 0.77 13.51 -2.39
C GLY A 185 1.86 12.51 -2.05
N LEU A 186 2.83 12.39 -2.95
CA LEU A 186 4.02 11.55 -2.74
C LEU A 186 5.08 12.31 -1.92
N ASN A 187 5.81 11.57 -1.08
CA ASN A 187 6.96 12.03 -0.29
C ASN A 187 6.67 13.34 0.46
N ASP A 188 5.70 13.30 1.37
CA ASP A 188 5.28 14.46 2.17
C ASP A 188 4.86 15.66 1.31
N TRP A 189 3.98 15.40 0.34
CA TRP A 189 3.37 16.39 -0.55
C TRP A 189 4.30 17.01 -1.61
N ALA A 190 5.43 16.35 -1.93
CA ALA A 190 6.33 16.77 -3.00
C ALA A 190 5.67 16.69 -4.39
N VAL A 191 4.85 15.67 -4.64
CA VAL A 191 4.03 15.55 -5.86
C VAL A 191 2.57 15.44 -5.44
N LYS A 192 1.76 16.47 -5.67
CA LYS A 192 0.40 16.56 -5.12
C LYS A 192 -0.66 16.11 -6.11
N GLN A 193 -1.67 15.42 -5.58
CA GLN A 193 -2.98 15.28 -6.19
C GLN A 193 -4.03 15.79 -5.20
N GLU A 194 -4.37 17.07 -5.34
CA GLU A 194 -5.31 17.73 -4.44
C GLU A 194 -6.75 17.38 -4.82
N TYR A 195 -7.60 17.13 -3.83
CA TYR A 195 -9.04 17.24 -4.03
C TYR A 195 -9.46 18.71 -4.19
N GLN A 196 -10.03 19.03 -5.35
CA GLN A 196 -10.54 20.36 -5.69
C GLN A 196 -12.02 20.22 -6.10
N ALA A 197 -12.93 20.46 -5.15
CA ALA A 197 -14.37 20.20 -5.31
C ALA A 197 -15.02 20.92 -6.50
N TRP A 198 -14.47 22.08 -6.89
CA TRP A 198 -14.95 22.92 -7.98
C TRP A 198 -14.48 22.47 -9.37
N LEU A 199 -13.57 21.48 -9.47
CA LEU A 199 -13.10 20.94 -10.74
C LEU A 199 -13.65 19.52 -10.93
N PRO A 200 -14.61 19.32 -11.86
CA PRO A 200 -15.29 18.03 -12.02
C PRO A 200 -14.34 16.86 -12.26
N GLU A 201 -13.33 17.04 -13.12
CA GLU A 201 -12.36 15.99 -13.46
C GLU A 201 -11.50 15.60 -12.25
N VAL A 202 -11.07 16.57 -11.46
CA VAL A 202 -10.28 16.33 -10.23
C VAL A 202 -11.16 15.71 -9.14
N SER A 203 -12.39 16.20 -9.00
CA SER A 203 -13.38 15.67 -8.06
C SER A 203 -13.68 14.20 -8.34
N GLU A 204 -13.86 13.83 -9.61
CA GLU A 204 -14.09 12.44 -10.00
C GLU A 204 -12.83 11.58 -9.83
N LYS A 205 -11.66 12.05 -10.27
CA LYS A 205 -10.38 11.34 -10.12
C LYS A 205 -10.06 10.98 -8.67
N THR A 206 -10.39 11.86 -7.73
CA THR A 206 -10.10 11.70 -6.31
C THR A 206 -11.20 10.97 -5.56
N LYS A 207 -12.35 10.70 -6.18
CA LYS A 207 -13.53 10.14 -5.51
C LYS A 207 -13.28 8.69 -5.13
N LEU A 208 -13.56 8.36 -3.87
CA LEU A 208 -13.52 6.98 -3.40
C LEU A 208 -14.76 6.21 -3.87
N LYS A 209 -14.57 4.92 -4.09
CA LYS A 209 -15.67 3.98 -4.25
C LYS A 209 -16.34 3.72 -2.91
N ASP A 210 -17.66 3.88 -2.87
CA ASP A 210 -18.48 3.49 -1.72
C ASP A 210 -18.68 1.96 -1.71
N LEU A 211 -18.26 1.32 -0.62
CA LEU A 211 -18.45 -0.12 -0.39
C LEU A 211 -19.70 -0.41 0.44
N GLY A 212 -20.41 0.62 0.91
CA GLY A 212 -21.57 0.57 1.79
C GLY A 212 -21.19 0.67 3.27
N ASN A 213 -22.16 1.07 4.10
CA ASN A 213 -22.05 1.10 5.57
C ASN A 213 -20.86 1.92 6.11
N GLY A 214 -20.50 3.03 5.43
CA GLY A 214 -19.39 3.88 5.84
C GLY A 214 -18.00 3.33 5.52
N PHE A 215 -17.91 2.33 4.65
CA PHE A 215 -16.63 1.81 4.16
C PHE A 215 -16.39 2.26 2.73
N TYR A 216 -15.18 2.71 2.46
CA TYR A 216 -14.79 3.26 1.16
C TYR A 216 -13.46 2.65 0.69
N ARG A 217 -13.19 2.75 -0.61
CA ARG A 217 -11.94 2.30 -1.23
C ARG A 217 -11.43 3.32 -2.25
N MET A 218 -10.14 3.61 -2.19
CA MET A 218 -9.40 4.28 -3.25
C MET A 218 -8.55 3.25 -3.98
N ASP A 219 -8.59 3.24 -5.31
CA ASP A 219 -7.74 2.39 -6.15
C ASP A 219 -6.85 3.27 -7.02
N LEU A 220 -5.54 3.01 -7.05
CA LEU A 220 -4.61 3.74 -7.89
C LEU A 220 -3.36 2.93 -8.22
N ILE A 221 -2.69 3.30 -9.31
CA ILE A 221 -1.28 2.97 -9.56
C ILE A 221 -0.53 4.29 -9.33
N PRO A 222 0.37 4.42 -8.33
CA PRO A 222 0.92 5.72 -7.96
C PRO A 222 1.58 6.46 -9.12
N GLN A 223 2.32 5.76 -9.97
CA GLN A 223 2.97 6.33 -11.15
C GLN A 223 1.96 6.96 -12.11
N GLU A 224 0.83 6.30 -12.36
CA GLU A 224 -0.21 6.82 -13.26
C GLU A 224 -1.03 7.92 -12.59
N TYR A 225 -1.35 7.74 -11.31
CA TYR A 225 -2.22 8.65 -10.58
C TYR A 225 -1.56 10.00 -10.31
N TYR A 226 -0.30 10.01 -9.90
CA TYR A 226 0.45 11.24 -9.62
C TYR A 226 1.24 11.76 -10.81
N ASN A 227 1.51 10.92 -11.82
CA ASN A 227 2.35 11.25 -12.98
C ASN A 227 3.67 11.97 -12.60
N PRO A 228 4.49 11.39 -11.70
CA PRO A 228 5.75 12.01 -11.29
C PRO A 228 6.79 11.96 -12.41
N GLU A 229 7.83 12.77 -12.29
CA GLU A 229 8.95 12.77 -13.23
C GLU A 229 9.61 11.38 -13.35
N PRO A 230 10.13 10.99 -14.53
CA PRO A 230 10.81 9.72 -14.71
C PRO A 230 11.95 9.52 -13.70
N GLY A 231 11.99 8.34 -13.08
CA GLY A 231 12.99 8.00 -12.06
C GLY A 231 12.66 8.50 -10.65
N PHE A 232 11.47 9.06 -10.42
CA PHE A 232 11.01 9.42 -9.07
C PHE A 232 11.01 8.21 -8.13
N VAL A 233 11.64 8.37 -6.97
CA VAL A 233 11.69 7.35 -5.91
C VAL A 233 10.62 7.67 -4.89
N MET A 234 9.59 6.82 -4.83
CA MET A 234 8.53 6.93 -3.83
C MET A 234 9.02 6.39 -2.48
N GLU A 235 8.95 7.24 -1.46
CA GLU A 235 9.23 6.93 -0.05
C GLU A 235 7.92 6.74 0.72
N ASN A 236 6.93 7.59 0.47
CA ASN A 236 5.61 7.52 1.10
C ASN A 236 4.50 8.12 0.23
N ILE A 237 3.26 7.76 0.58
CA ILE A 237 2.03 8.44 0.18
C ILE A 237 1.50 9.12 1.44
N THR A 238 1.49 10.45 1.45
CA THR A 238 0.87 11.26 2.51
C THR A 238 -0.50 11.69 2.04
N PHE A 239 -1.53 11.51 2.86
CA PHE A 239 -2.90 11.75 2.43
C PHE A 239 -3.86 11.98 3.59
N LEU A 240 -5.05 12.44 3.23
CA LEU A 240 -6.21 12.45 4.09
C LEU A 240 -7.47 12.23 3.23
N PHE A 241 -8.50 11.66 3.83
CA PHE A 241 -9.81 11.54 3.22
C PHE A 241 -10.65 12.76 3.56
N VAL A 242 -11.37 13.27 2.57
CA VAL A 242 -12.11 14.52 2.64
C VAL A 242 -13.55 14.24 2.25
N ALA A 243 -14.51 14.64 3.09
CA ALA A 243 -15.90 14.66 2.65
C ALA A 243 -16.12 15.78 1.63
N LYS A 244 -17.09 15.60 0.74
CA LYS A 244 -17.43 16.59 -0.29
C LYS A 244 -17.43 18.03 0.25
N ASP A 245 -16.86 18.95 -0.54
CA ASP A 245 -16.76 20.38 -0.25
C ASP A 245 -15.96 20.69 1.03
N TRP A 246 -15.05 19.80 1.44
CA TRP A 246 -14.19 19.96 2.62
C TRP A 246 -14.97 20.09 3.94
N THR A 247 -16.17 19.51 4.00
CA THR A 247 -17.04 19.57 5.18
C THR A 247 -16.47 18.84 6.40
N THR A 248 -15.65 17.81 6.19
CA THR A 248 -14.86 17.12 7.23
C THR A 248 -13.62 16.45 6.60
N ASN A 249 -12.66 16.03 7.42
CA ASN A 249 -11.50 15.26 6.99
C ASN A 249 -11.03 14.23 8.03
N SER A 250 -10.28 13.22 7.59
CA SER A 250 -9.76 12.14 8.44
C SER A 250 -8.55 12.52 9.31
N GLY A 251 -7.90 13.66 9.03
CA GLY A 251 -6.53 13.97 9.43
C GLY A 251 -5.50 13.23 8.58
N ASP A 252 -4.25 13.71 8.63
CA ASP A 252 -3.12 13.20 7.84
C ASP A 252 -2.77 11.75 8.18
N GLN A 253 -2.41 11.01 7.14
CA GLN A 253 -2.11 9.58 7.12
C GLN A 253 -0.91 9.36 6.22
N ILE A 254 -0.13 8.33 6.52
CA ILE A 254 1.08 8.00 5.77
C ILE A 254 1.11 6.51 5.49
N ILE A 255 1.31 6.14 4.23
CA ILE A 255 1.66 4.77 3.82
C ILE A 255 3.09 4.82 3.29
N TYR A 256 3.99 4.06 3.90
CA TYR A 256 5.37 3.94 3.44
C TYR A 256 5.49 2.99 2.26
N ALA A 257 6.36 3.34 1.30
CA ALA A 257 6.64 2.51 0.14
C ALA A 257 7.41 1.25 0.52
N GLY A 258 7.25 0.17 -0.26
CA GLY A 258 7.90 -1.11 0.04
C GLY A 258 9.43 -1.11 -0.06
N ALA A 259 9.99 -0.24 -0.89
CA ALA A 259 11.44 -0.06 -1.01
C ALA A 259 12.02 0.90 0.05
N TYR A 260 11.18 1.56 0.84
CA TYR A 260 11.59 2.54 1.82
C TYR A 260 11.59 1.95 3.22
N GLU A 261 12.75 1.98 3.86
CA GLU A 261 12.89 1.69 5.29
C GLU A 261 12.81 3.01 6.06
N PRO A 262 11.71 3.29 6.78
CA PRO A 262 11.55 4.54 7.48
C PRO A 262 12.64 4.69 8.56
N PRO A 263 13.18 5.90 8.76
CA PRO A 263 14.11 6.14 9.85
C PRO A 263 13.41 5.82 11.19
N PRO A 264 14.14 5.36 12.22
CA PRO A 264 13.55 5.07 13.51
C PRO A 264 12.84 6.31 14.08
N PRO A 265 11.78 6.15 14.91
CA PRO A 265 11.10 7.29 15.51
C PRO A 265 12.04 8.21 16.30
N PRO A 266 11.75 9.52 16.37
CA PRO A 266 12.52 10.45 17.19
C PRO A 266 12.46 10.06 18.67
N VAL A 267 13.60 10.09 19.36
CA VAL A 267 13.69 9.79 20.80
C VAL A 267 14.35 10.96 21.52
N PHE A 268 13.71 11.46 22.57
CA PHE A 268 14.24 12.52 23.44
C PHE A 268 14.58 11.97 24.83
N GLY A 269 15.63 12.49 25.46
CA GLY A 269 15.99 12.10 26.82
C GLY A 269 16.90 13.10 27.55
N PHE A 270 16.95 12.94 28.87
CA PHE A 270 17.82 13.69 29.77
C PHE A 270 19.00 12.83 30.25
N PHE A 271 20.12 13.48 30.60
CA PHE A 271 21.27 12.85 31.24
C PHE A 271 21.95 13.82 32.21
N PRO A 272 22.34 13.42 33.43
CA PRO A 272 22.02 12.13 34.06
C PRO A 272 20.52 12.02 34.41
N LEU A 273 20.02 10.79 34.61
CA LEU A 273 18.62 10.54 34.97
C LEU A 273 18.27 11.01 36.40
N GLN A 274 19.28 11.12 37.26
CA GLN A 274 19.19 11.74 38.57
C GLN A 274 20.16 12.90 38.58
N ILE A 275 19.68 14.09 38.93
CA ILE A 275 20.44 15.32 38.81
C ILE A 275 20.31 16.15 40.08
N SER A 276 21.36 16.86 40.45
CA SER A 276 21.38 17.85 41.54
C SER A 276 21.66 19.25 40.99
N GLN A 277 21.59 20.27 41.85
CA GLN A 277 21.97 21.64 41.50
C GLN A 277 23.45 21.78 41.09
N LYS A 278 24.29 20.78 41.40
CA LYS A 278 25.73 20.80 41.14
C LYS A 278 26.14 19.96 39.93
N ASP A 279 25.19 19.60 39.07
CA ASP A 279 25.43 18.77 37.89
C ASP A 279 25.22 19.54 36.58
N PHE A 280 25.60 18.89 35.48
CA PHE A 280 25.27 19.35 34.13
C PHE A 280 23.99 18.64 33.66
N LEU A 281 22.99 19.41 33.24
CA LEU A 281 21.78 18.86 32.63
C LEU A 281 22.03 18.65 31.13
N GLY A 282 22.29 17.42 30.76
CA GLY A 282 22.33 16.96 29.38
C GLY A 282 20.92 16.73 28.83
N MET A 283 20.70 17.19 27.61
CA MET A 283 19.52 16.90 26.81
C MET A 283 19.98 16.38 25.46
N TYR A 284 19.29 15.36 24.95
CA TYR A 284 19.54 14.86 23.60
C TYR A 284 18.25 14.45 22.90
N ARG A 285 18.27 14.54 21.58
CA ARG A 285 17.24 13.99 20.70
C ARG A 285 17.89 13.30 19.51
N LYS A 286 17.47 12.08 19.20
CA LYS A 286 17.97 11.27 18.08
C LYS A 286 16.85 11.04 17.06
N ASN A 287 17.24 10.73 15.82
CA ASN A 287 16.34 10.44 14.68
C ASN A 287 15.32 11.57 14.44
N ASN A 288 15.81 12.81 14.34
CA ASN A 288 14.98 13.99 14.16
C ASN A 288 14.35 14.02 12.77
N GLU A 289 13.14 14.57 12.69
CA GLU A 289 12.44 14.77 11.43
C GLU A 289 13.22 15.72 10.50
N PRO A 290 13.08 15.61 9.16
CA PRO A 290 13.70 16.55 8.23
C PRO A 290 13.41 18.01 8.56
N GLY A 291 14.46 18.84 8.56
CA GLY A 291 14.40 20.25 8.92
C GLY A 291 14.34 20.54 10.42
N VAL A 292 14.32 19.51 11.28
CA VAL A 292 14.54 19.70 12.73
C VAL A 292 16.03 19.65 13.02
N ASN A 293 16.58 20.78 13.45
CA ASN A 293 18.01 20.97 13.68
C ASN A 293 18.35 21.71 14.97
N LYS A 294 17.34 22.15 15.74
CA LYS A 294 17.57 22.73 17.07
C LYS A 294 16.60 22.21 18.13
N LEU A 295 17.08 22.22 19.37
CA LEU A 295 16.26 22.13 20.58
C LEU A 295 16.41 23.44 21.36
N MET A 296 15.31 24.14 21.57
CA MET A 296 15.22 25.33 22.42
C MET A 296 14.70 24.91 23.78
N TYR A 297 15.42 25.25 24.85
CA TYR A 297 15.03 24.90 26.21
C TYR A 297 14.72 26.15 27.04
N THR A 298 13.78 25.98 27.96
CA THR A 298 13.48 26.91 29.04
C THR A 298 13.46 26.11 30.35
N ILE A 299 14.33 26.46 31.27
CA ILE A 299 14.41 25.86 32.61
C ILE A 299 13.94 26.90 33.63
N THR A 300 12.89 26.57 34.37
CA THR A 300 12.39 27.35 35.49
C THR A 300 12.83 26.71 36.80
N ALA A 301 13.61 27.46 37.58
CA ALA A 301 14.23 27.03 38.82
C ALA A 301 13.90 28.04 39.94
N GLY A 302 12.74 27.87 40.58
CA GLY A 302 12.21 28.87 41.51
C GLY A 302 11.90 30.17 40.79
N SER A 303 12.57 31.27 41.16
CA SER A 303 12.44 32.57 40.48
C SER A 303 13.39 32.77 39.29
N LYS A 304 14.33 31.83 39.07
CA LYS A 304 15.31 31.91 37.98
C LYS A 304 14.77 31.22 36.73
N ILE A 305 14.94 31.87 35.59
CA ILE A 305 14.66 31.32 34.26
C ILE A 305 15.97 31.25 33.47
N ILE A 306 16.26 30.10 32.89
CA ILE A 306 17.43 29.84 32.05
C ILE A 306 16.92 29.42 30.68
N THR A 307 17.44 30.03 29.62
CA THR A 307 17.05 29.69 28.24
C THR A 307 18.29 29.44 27.40
N GLY A 308 18.12 28.68 26.33
CA GLY A 308 19.19 28.46 25.36
C GLY A 308 18.77 27.50 24.25
N GLU A 309 19.72 27.20 23.38
CA GLU A 309 19.51 26.29 22.26
C GLU A 309 20.68 25.33 22.07
N PHE A 310 20.36 24.12 21.60
CA PHE A 310 21.33 23.17 21.06
C PHE A 310 21.08 23.02 19.57
N SER A 311 22.15 23.09 18.78
CA SER A 311 22.10 22.81 17.34
C SER A 311 22.61 21.40 17.06
N GLY A 312 22.09 20.77 16.01
CA GLY A 312 22.50 19.45 15.54
C GLY A 312 21.90 19.16 14.17
N GLY A 313 21.59 17.89 13.91
CA GLY A 313 21.01 17.48 12.63
C GLY A 313 19.99 16.35 12.78
N THR A 314 19.61 15.74 11.67
CA THR A 314 18.64 14.64 11.63
C THR A 314 19.07 13.42 12.44
N ALA A 315 20.38 13.14 12.52
CA ALA A 315 20.88 12.02 13.33
C ALA A 315 20.77 12.29 14.85
N GLU A 316 21.23 13.45 15.30
CA GLU A 316 21.31 13.79 16.73
C GLU A 316 21.37 15.31 16.93
N ILE A 317 20.70 15.78 17.99
CA ILE A 317 20.91 17.08 18.62
C ILE A 317 21.21 16.80 20.09
N LYS A 318 22.29 17.37 20.64
CA LYS A 318 22.63 17.19 22.06
C LYS A 318 23.36 18.41 22.61
N GLY A 319 23.23 18.61 23.91
CA GLY A 319 24.03 19.58 24.62
C GLY A 319 23.81 19.51 26.13
N PHE A 320 24.54 20.36 26.85
CA PHE A 320 24.55 20.41 28.30
C PHE A 320 24.29 21.82 28.79
N VAL A 321 23.47 21.95 29.82
CA VAL A 321 23.31 23.17 30.62
C VAL A 321 24.11 23.01 31.90
N ASN A 322 25.01 23.95 32.17
CA ASN A 322 25.79 23.97 33.39
C ASN A 322 24.96 24.51 34.56
N LEU A 323 24.27 23.62 35.30
CA LEU A 323 23.44 24.07 36.43
C LEU A 323 24.30 24.65 37.56
N VAL A 324 25.56 24.23 37.69
CA VAL A 324 26.48 24.70 38.74
C VAL A 324 26.65 26.22 38.67
N SER A 325 26.87 26.75 37.47
CA SER A 325 27.01 28.20 37.27
C SER A 325 25.66 28.90 37.28
N GLU A 326 24.64 28.32 36.64
CA GLU A 326 23.34 28.97 36.46
C GLU A 326 22.53 29.08 37.75
N LEU A 327 22.69 28.12 38.67
CA LEU A 327 21.96 28.04 39.93
C LEU A 327 22.81 28.45 41.14
N GLN A 328 24.00 29.01 40.90
CA GLN A 328 24.89 29.45 41.97
C GLN A 328 24.18 30.46 42.89
N GLY A 329 24.15 30.17 44.19
CA GLY A 329 23.57 31.06 45.20
C GLY A 329 22.06 30.91 45.40
N ILE A 330 21.40 29.93 44.77
CA ILE A 330 19.99 29.62 45.01
C ILE A 330 19.90 28.51 46.06
N PRO A 331 19.48 28.80 47.31
CA PRO A 331 19.40 27.78 48.35
C PRO A 331 18.14 26.92 48.19
N ASN A 332 18.22 25.64 48.60
CA ASN A 332 17.09 24.74 48.84
C ASN A 332 16.17 24.42 47.63
N LEU A 333 16.67 24.49 46.39
CA LEU A 333 15.91 24.05 45.22
C LEU A 333 15.69 22.52 45.21
N SER A 334 14.44 22.08 45.24
CA SER A 334 14.06 20.65 45.23
C SER A 334 13.71 20.11 43.83
N GLU A 335 13.46 20.97 42.87
CA GLU A 335 13.07 20.61 41.50
C GLU A 335 13.34 21.73 40.50
N ILE A 336 13.36 21.39 39.22
CA ILE A 336 13.34 22.33 38.09
C ILE A 336 12.24 21.92 37.12
N HIS A 337 11.60 22.89 36.48
CA HIS A 337 10.70 22.65 35.36
C HIS A 337 11.45 22.89 34.06
N VAL A 338 11.40 21.94 33.12
CA VAL A 338 12.13 21.96 31.86
C VAL A 338 11.14 21.81 30.71
N LEU A 339 11.04 22.86 29.91
CA LEU A 339 10.32 22.87 28.64
C LEU A 339 11.34 22.82 27.50
N VAL A 340 11.16 21.88 26.58
CA VAL A 340 11.97 21.72 25.37
C VAL A 340 11.08 21.75 24.15
N LYS A 341 11.40 22.60 23.19
CA LYS A 341 10.75 22.73 21.88
C LYS A 341 11.75 22.55 20.75
N ASP A 342 11.29 22.14 19.58
CA ASP A 342 12.12 22.16 18.37
C ASP A 342 12.02 23.50 17.61
N ASN A 343 12.86 23.69 16.58
CA ASN A 343 12.85 24.88 15.73
C ASN A 343 11.58 25.05 14.86
N LYS A 344 10.58 24.17 14.99
CA LYS A 344 9.25 24.30 14.38
C LYS A 344 8.17 24.60 15.44
N ASP A 345 8.58 24.99 16.65
CA ASP A 345 7.72 25.30 17.81
C ASP A 345 6.91 24.10 18.35
N LYS A 346 7.27 22.87 17.97
CA LYS A 346 6.66 21.65 18.53
C LYS A 346 7.24 21.38 19.91
N THR A 347 6.37 21.22 20.92
CA THR A 347 6.77 20.77 22.25
C THR A 347 7.29 19.33 22.19
N ILE A 348 8.54 19.13 22.59
CA ILE A 348 9.22 17.84 22.63
C ILE A 348 9.11 17.23 24.03
N SER A 349 9.28 18.05 25.05
CA SER A 349 9.17 17.65 26.46
C SER A 349 8.73 18.85 27.28
N ASP A 350 7.84 18.59 28.24
CA ASP A 350 7.40 19.54 29.25
C ASP A 350 7.33 18.75 30.56
N THR A 351 8.33 18.93 31.44
CA THR A 351 8.54 18.03 32.58
C THR A 351 9.17 18.73 33.76
N THR A 352 8.71 18.36 34.96
CA THR A 352 9.37 18.72 36.21
C THR A 352 10.35 17.62 36.61
N ILE A 353 11.61 17.99 36.83
CA ILE A 353 12.69 17.09 37.24
C ILE A 353 13.01 17.35 38.72
N PRO A 354 12.83 16.36 39.62
CA PRO A 354 13.24 16.50 41.01
C PRO A 354 14.77 16.54 41.11
N LEU A 355 15.29 17.46 41.92
CA LEU A 355 16.70 17.57 42.22
C LEU A 355 17.07 16.75 43.45
N LYS A 356 18.14 15.96 43.33
CA LYS A 356 18.73 15.24 44.46
C LYS A 356 19.41 16.22 45.41
N THR A 357 19.08 16.10 46.69
CA THR A 357 19.90 16.67 47.76
C THR A 357 21.19 15.87 47.85
N LEU A 358 22.33 16.57 47.80
CA LEU A 358 23.63 15.94 48.02
C LEU A 358 23.88 15.79 49.52
N ASP A 359 24.45 14.66 49.92
CA ASP A 359 24.92 14.47 51.28
C ASP A 359 26.01 15.50 51.60
N LYS A 360 25.99 16.02 52.83
CA LYS A 360 26.86 17.13 53.27
C LYS A 360 28.30 16.72 53.46
#